data_AF-A0A4W6EES5-F1
#
_entry.id   AF-A0A4W6EES5-F1
#
_cell.length_a   1.000
_cell.length_b   1.000
_cell.length_c   1.000
_cell.angle_alpha   90.00
_cell.angle_beta   90.00
_cell.angle_gamma   90.00
#
_symmetry.space_group_name_H-M   'P 1'
#
loop_
_entity.id
_entity.type
_entity.pdbx_description
1 polymer ?
#
loop_
_entity_poly.entity_id
_entity_poly.type
_entity_poly.pdbx_seq_one_letter_code
_entity_poly.pdbx_strand_id
1 'polypeptide(L)'
;TAADVGTAQNNSQAVAQFLEQYYHPADLAEFMSLFGGSFQHLSQAGIEASLDIEYIMSTGANVSTWVFTNPGRHESQEPFLQWMLLLSNMSDLPWVHTISYGDDEDSLSTAYMMRINTEFMKAGIRGISLLFASGDSGAGCRHLGKEQNSFRPSFPASKVNYHLFIYYNPYVTTVGGTSFKNPYKVTYEVTDYISGGGFSNVFKMPDYQVSAVEGYLKTVAAKLPPQSYYNVSGRAYPDMAALSDNYWVVINRVPVPWVSGTSASTPVVGGMLSLVNDHRLLKGLPTLGFLNPRLYKLKGQALFDVTERLSPGCLDEQVQGQGFCAAPSWDPVTGWGTPNYPALLAALLSE
;
A
#
# COMPACT_ATOMS: atom_id res chain seq x y z
N THR A 1 13.39 -7.63 -14.27
CA THR A 1 14.55 -7.84 -15.18
C THR A 1 14.09 -7.65 -16.62
N ALA A 2 14.96 -7.73 -17.64
CA ALA A 2 14.53 -7.67 -19.05
C ALA A 2 13.52 -8.76 -19.44
N ALA A 3 13.42 -9.84 -18.64
CA ALA A 3 12.44 -10.92 -18.84
C ALA A 3 11.13 -10.72 -18.06
N ASP A 4 11.09 -9.80 -17.09
CA ASP A 4 9.90 -9.54 -16.27
C ASP A 4 9.15 -8.32 -16.83
N VAL A 5 8.58 -8.51 -18.02
CA VAL A 5 7.80 -7.49 -18.73
C VAL A 5 6.44 -8.07 -19.12
N GLY A 6 5.39 -7.26 -19.00
CA GLY A 6 4.02 -7.66 -19.32
C GLY A 6 3.84 -7.99 -20.79
N THR A 7 3.07 -9.04 -21.08
CA THR A 7 2.78 -9.47 -22.47
C THR A 7 1.32 -9.88 -22.68
N ALA A 8 0.53 -10.04 -21.62
CA ALA A 8 -0.88 -10.37 -21.72
C ALA A 8 -1.71 -9.16 -22.18
N GLN A 9 -2.42 -9.29 -23.30
CA GLN A 9 -3.18 -8.19 -23.91
C GLN A 9 -4.31 -7.63 -23.03
N ASN A 10 -4.89 -8.49 -22.18
CA ASN A 10 -5.99 -8.10 -21.29
C ASN A 10 -5.52 -7.73 -19.88
N ASN A 11 -4.20 -7.58 -19.68
CA ASN A 11 -3.65 -7.15 -18.40
C ASN A 11 -3.48 -5.63 -18.39
N SER A 12 -3.92 -4.99 -17.31
CA SER A 12 -3.77 -3.55 -17.11
C SER A 12 -3.70 -3.22 -15.62
N GLN A 13 -3.03 -2.11 -15.34
CA GLN A 13 -2.80 -1.57 -14.00
C GLN A 13 -3.20 -0.10 -13.94
N ALA A 14 -3.35 0.45 -12.74
CA ALA A 14 -3.78 1.81 -12.53
C ALA A 14 -3.11 2.48 -11.32
N VAL A 15 -2.95 3.79 -11.44
CA VAL A 15 -2.70 4.71 -10.33
C VAL A 15 -3.93 5.61 -10.15
N ALA A 16 -4.19 5.97 -8.91
CA ALA A 16 -5.16 7.00 -8.56
C ALA A 16 -4.60 7.86 -7.43
N GLN A 17 -4.48 9.16 -7.67
CA GLN A 17 -4.30 10.16 -6.63
C GLN A 17 -5.29 11.32 -6.76
N PHE A 18 -5.38 12.08 -5.67
CA PHE A 18 -6.42 13.08 -5.48
C PHE A 18 -5.88 14.44 -5.05
N LEU A 19 -4.56 14.63 -5.12
CA LEU A 19 -3.92 15.92 -4.94
C LEU A 19 -4.00 16.71 -6.26
N GLU A 20 -3.85 18.04 -6.18
CA GLU A 20 -3.76 18.92 -7.34
C GLU A 20 -2.37 18.82 -8.02
N GLN A 21 -1.94 17.59 -8.29
CA GLN A 21 -0.67 17.29 -8.96
C GLN A 21 -0.93 16.90 -10.42
N TYR A 22 -0.07 17.40 -11.31
CA TYR A 22 -0.16 17.19 -12.75
C TYR A 22 1.11 16.49 -13.26
N TYR A 23 0.92 15.57 -14.20
CA TYR A 23 1.97 14.87 -14.93
C TYR A 23 2.06 15.43 -16.33
N HIS A 24 3.24 15.33 -16.90
CA HIS A 24 3.40 15.44 -18.33
C HIS A 24 3.90 14.10 -18.90
N PRO A 25 3.31 13.56 -20.00
CA PRO A 25 3.87 12.40 -20.70
C PRO A 25 5.35 12.56 -21.09
N ALA A 26 5.80 13.80 -21.24
CA ALA A 26 7.21 14.12 -21.47
C ALA A 26 8.10 13.77 -20.27
N ASP A 27 7.60 13.90 -19.04
CA ASP A 27 8.34 13.58 -17.82
C ASP A 27 8.56 12.07 -17.71
N LEU A 28 7.53 11.24 -17.96
CA LEU A 28 7.72 9.77 -18.02
C LEU A 28 8.69 9.37 -19.13
N ALA A 29 8.58 9.97 -20.31
CA ALA A 29 9.47 9.64 -21.41
C ALA A 29 10.93 9.96 -21.04
N GLU A 30 11.16 11.07 -20.33
CA GLU A 30 12.48 11.45 -19.82
C GLU A 30 12.94 10.52 -18.69
N PHE A 31 12.08 10.23 -17.71
CA PHE A 31 12.35 9.26 -16.65
C PHE A 31 12.76 7.91 -17.22
N MET A 32 11.99 7.38 -18.17
CA MET A 32 12.27 6.10 -18.81
C MET A 32 13.52 6.15 -19.69
N SER A 33 13.84 7.31 -20.29
CA SER A 33 15.12 7.50 -20.96
C SER A 33 16.31 7.47 -20.00
N LEU A 34 16.14 7.98 -18.78
CA LEU A 34 17.21 8.02 -17.76
C LEU A 34 17.37 6.67 -17.04
N PHE A 35 16.27 6.02 -16.67
CA PHE A 35 16.25 4.87 -15.76
C PHE A 35 15.72 3.58 -16.38
N GLY A 36 14.96 3.66 -17.48
CA GLY A 36 14.27 2.53 -18.12
C GLY A 36 15.05 1.82 -19.23
N GLY A 37 16.26 2.26 -19.57
CA GLY A 37 17.01 1.74 -20.73
C GLY A 37 17.39 0.25 -20.70
N SER A 38 17.20 -0.43 -19.57
CA SER A 38 17.52 -1.86 -19.40
C SER A 38 16.34 -2.83 -19.57
N PHE A 39 15.12 -2.32 -19.78
CA PHE A 39 13.91 -3.13 -19.95
C PHE A 39 12.91 -2.48 -20.92
N GLN A 40 12.03 -3.30 -21.50
CA GLN A 40 10.95 -2.80 -22.36
C GLN A 40 9.89 -2.11 -21.51
N HIS A 41 9.48 -0.92 -21.93
CA HIS A 41 8.50 -0.09 -21.22
C HIS A 41 7.63 0.70 -22.19
N LEU A 42 6.48 1.15 -21.70
CA LEU A 42 5.65 2.14 -22.36
C LEU A 42 6.08 3.53 -21.88
N SER A 43 6.04 4.52 -22.77
CA SER A 43 6.44 5.91 -22.47
C SER A 43 5.25 6.88 -22.46
N GLN A 44 4.02 6.35 -22.44
CA GLN A 44 2.80 7.13 -22.42
C GLN A 44 1.87 6.63 -21.29
N ALA A 45 1.33 7.57 -20.54
CA ALA A 45 0.30 7.38 -19.51
C ALA A 45 -0.60 8.63 -19.48
N GLY A 46 -1.65 8.62 -18.66
CA GLY A 46 -2.50 9.79 -18.38
C GLY A 46 -1.85 10.82 -17.44
N ILE A 47 -2.55 11.91 -17.10
CA ILE A 47 -2.01 13.09 -16.38
C ILE A 47 -2.10 12.94 -14.84
N GLU A 48 -1.00 12.76 -14.05
CA GLU A 48 -0.95 12.67 -12.56
C GLU A 48 0.41 12.94 -11.81
N ALA A 49 0.63 12.47 -10.58
CA ALA A 49 1.91 12.57 -9.87
C ALA A 49 2.99 11.71 -10.57
N SER A 50 4.12 12.33 -10.90
CA SER A 50 5.24 11.64 -11.58
C SER A 50 5.68 10.37 -10.84
N LEU A 51 5.78 10.42 -9.51
CA LEU A 51 6.22 9.30 -8.68
C LEU A 51 5.42 8.02 -8.94
N ASP A 52 4.09 8.09 -8.85
CA ASP A 52 3.24 6.91 -8.87
C ASP A 52 3.28 6.22 -10.24
N ILE A 53 3.18 7.02 -11.31
CA ILE A 53 3.25 6.54 -12.70
C ILE A 53 4.63 5.98 -13.02
N GLU A 54 5.69 6.73 -12.73
CA GLU A 54 7.07 6.35 -13.08
C GLU A 54 7.45 5.00 -12.49
N TYR A 55 7.06 4.76 -11.24
CA TYR A 55 7.43 3.53 -10.54
C TYR A 55 6.50 2.36 -10.80
N ILE A 56 5.17 2.55 -10.94
CA ILE A 56 4.28 1.44 -11.32
C ILE A 56 4.62 0.94 -12.73
N MET A 57 5.02 1.83 -13.65
CA MET A 57 5.43 1.46 -15.01
C MET A 57 6.85 0.92 -15.08
N SER A 58 7.64 1.09 -14.02
CA SER A 58 8.97 0.48 -13.90
C SER A 58 8.88 -0.95 -13.37
N THR A 59 8.09 -1.19 -12.33
CA THR A 59 7.95 -2.52 -11.71
C THR A 59 6.84 -3.36 -12.35
N GLY A 60 5.88 -2.73 -13.00
CA GLY A 60 4.86 -3.29 -13.89
C GLY A 60 5.20 -2.99 -15.35
N ALA A 61 6.46 -3.21 -15.73
CA ALA A 61 6.97 -2.85 -17.04
C ALA A 61 6.15 -3.46 -18.18
N ASN A 62 5.89 -2.65 -19.22
CA ASN A 62 5.13 -3.04 -20.42
C ASN A 62 3.66 -3.49 -20.16
N VAL A 63 3.08 -3.17 -19.00
CA VAL A 63 1.65 -3.34 -18.71
C VAL A 63 0.89 -2.05 -19.03
N SER A 64 -0.27 -2.15 -19.68
CA SER A 64 -1.13 -1.00 -19.96
C SER A 64 -1.51 -0.29 -18.66
N THR A 65 -1.22 1.00 -18.55
CA THR A 65 -1.35 1.77 -17.31
C THR A 65 -2.37 2.88 -17.46
N TRP A 66 -3.37 2.86 -16.58
CA TRP A 66 -4.42 3.86 -16.49
C TRP A 66 -4.12 4.82 -15.34
N VAL A 67 -4.69 6.01 -15.44
CA VAL A 67 -4.42 7.10 -14.51
C VAL A 67 -5.77 7.72 -14.17
N PHE A 68 -6.15 7.70 -12.90
CA PHE A 68 -7.43 8.22 -12.42
C PHE A 68 -7.20 9.48 -11.60
N THR A 69 -7.56 10.63 -12.18
CA THR A 69 -7.37 11.93 -11.53
C THR A 69 -8.68 12.71 -11.50
N ASN A 70 -8.84 13.53 -10.47
CA ASN A 70 -9.92 14.51 -10.41
C ASN A 70 -9.37 15.92 -10.20
N PRO A 71 -8.66 16.49 -11.19
CA PRO A 71 -8.01 17.78 -11.04
C PRO A 71 -9.04 18.92 -10.91
N GLY A 72 -8.68 19.93 -10.13
CA GLY A 72 -9.46 21.16 -9.92
C GLY A 72 -10.18 21.23 -8.58
N ARG A 73 -10.43 22.46 -8.11
CA ARG A 73 -11.24 22.71 -6.91
C ARG A 73 -12.69 22.32 -7.14
N HIS A 74 -13.08 21.17 -6.59
CA HIS A 74 -14.47 20.78 -6.45
C HIS A 74 -14.86 20.90 -4.98
N GLU A 75 -15.19 22.12 -4.53
CA GLU A 75 -15.44 22.45 -3.11
C GLU A 75 -16.56 21.62 -2.45
N SER A 76 -17.38 20.94 -3.24
CA SER A 76 -18.48 20.08 -2.80
C SER A 76 -18.27 18.58 -3.09
N GLN A 77 -17.14 18.18 -3.68
CA GLN A 77 -16.87 16.78 -4.04
C GLN A 77 -15.72 16.26 -3.21
N GLU A 78 -15.90 15.06 -2.67
CA GLU A 78 -14.83 14.27 -2.11
C GLU A 78 -14.26 13.40 -3.25
N PRO A 79 -13.05 13.69 -3.76
CA PRO A 79 -12.53 13.09 -4.99
C PRO A 79 -12.43 11.56 -4.92
N PHE A 80 -12.15 11.06 -3.72
CA PHE A 80 -11.98 9.65 -3.44
C PHE A 80 -13.29 8.85 -3.61
N LEU A 81 -14.40 9.29 -3.01
CA LEU A 81 -15.72 8.68 -3.24
C LEU A 81 -16.13 8.73 -4.72
N GLN A 82 -15.87 9.83 -5.43
CA GLN A 82 -16.22 9.95 -6.85
C GLN A 82 -15.49 8.90 -7.71
N TRP A 83 -14.20 8.69 -7.47
CA TRP A 83 -13.43 7.63 -8.14
C TRP A 83 -14.03 6.24 -7.88
N MET A 84 -14.40 5.93 -6.63
CA MET A 84 -15.01 4.64 -6.31
C MET A 84 -16.36 4.40 -7.00
N LEU A 85 -17.19 5.45 -7.10
CA LEU A 85 -18.45 5.39 -7.84
C LEU A 85 -18.22 5.17 -9.34
N LEU A 86 -17.20 5.84 -9.89
CA LEU A 86 -16.79 5.67 -11.28
C LEU A 86 -16.33 4.23 -11.55
N LEU A 87 -15.49 3.65 -10.69
CA LEU A 87 -15.10 2.23 -10.80
C LEU A 87 -16.34 1.33 -10.85
N SER A 88 -17.32 1.56 -9.99
CA SER A 88 -18.56 0.77 -9.96
C SER A 88 -19.42 0.90 -11.23
N ASN A 89 -19.23 1.95 -12.02
CA ASN A 89 -20.00 2.23 -13.23
C ASN A 89 -19.30 1.80 -14.54
N MET A 90 -18.06 1.35 -14.46
CA MET A 90 -17.28 0.90 -15.62
C MET A 90 -17.26 -0.62 -15.69
N SER A 91 -17.47 -1.19 -16.88
CA SER A 91 -17.36 -2.64 -17.12
C SER A 91 -15.90 -3.10 -17.19
N ASP A 92 -15.08 -2.36 -17.93
CA ASP A 92 -13.66 -2.64 -18.12
C ASP A 92 -12.82 -1.79 -17.19
N LEU A 93 -12.04 -2.46 -16.35
CA LEU A 93 -11.16 -1.81 -15.38
C LEU A 93 -9.81 -2.52 -15.33
N PRO A 94 -8.76 -1.77 -14.99
CA PRO A 94 -7.48 -2.35 -14.59
C PRO A 94 -7.63 -3.30 -13.41
N TRP A 95 -6.80 -4.33 -13.39
CA TRP A 95 -6.86 -5.39 -12.37
C TRP A 95 -6.18 -4.98 -11.08
N VAL A 96 -5.19 -4.09 -11.15
CA VAL A 96 -4.42 -3.61 -10.00
C VAL A 96 -4.51 -2.10 -9.95
N HIS A 97 -4.94 -1.56 -8.82
CA HIS A 97 -4.99 -0.11 -8.57
C HIS A 97 -4.12 0.20 -7.37
N THR A 98 -3.30 1.23 -7.50
CA THR A 98 -2.42 1.75 -6.46
C THR A 98 -2.87 3.15 -6.10
N ILE A 99 -3.06 3.39 -4.80
CA ILE A 99 -3.71 4.59 -4.31
C ILE A 99 -2.84 5.22 -3.22
N SER A 100 -2.44 6.47 -3.45
CA SER A 100 -1.83 7.32 -2.43
C SER A 100 -2.85 8.35 -1.94
N TYR A 101 -3.67 7.92 -0.99
CA TYR A 101 -4.67 8.75 -0.34
C TYR A 101 -4.96 8.22 1.06
N GLY A 102 -5.07 9.13 2.02
CA GLY A 102 -5.57 8.78 3.32
C GLY A 102 -5.95 9.99 4.16
N ASP A 103 -6.91 9.76 5.04
CA ASP A 103 -7.35 10.66 6.10
C ASP A 103 -7.05 10.00 7.45
N ASP A 104 -7.03 10.78 8.53
CA ASP A 104 -7.01 10.20 9.87
C ASP A 104 -8.34 9.48 10.13
N GLU A 105 -8.30 8.22 10.59
CA GLU A 105 -9.52 7.40 10.77
C GLU A 105 -10.54 8.07 11.71
N ASP A 106 -10.07 8.79 12.73
CA ASP A 106 -10.92 9.48 13.70
C ASP A 106 -11.53 10.80 13.20
N SER A 107 -11.06 11.32 12.06
CA SER A 107 -11.62 12.52 11.44
C SER A 107 -12.90 12.23 10.64
N LEU A 108 -13.13 10.97 10.30
CA LEU A 108 -14.20 10.54 9.43
C LEU A 108 -15.41 10.01 10.22
N SER A 109 -16.61 10.18 9.65
CA SER A 109 -17.80 9.54 10.22
C SER A 109 -17.79 8.04 9.95
N THR A 110 -18.27 7.24 10.92
CA THR A 110 -18.41 5.79 10.73
C THR A 110 -19.31 5.45 9.53
N ALA A 111 -20.37 6.25 9.28
CA ALA A 111 -21.26 6.04 8.15
C ALA A 111 -20.52 6.17 6.80
N TYR A 112 -19.68 7.21 6.68
CA TYR A 112 -18.85 7.41 5.49
C TYR A 112 -17.84 6.26 5.31
N MET A 113 -17.09 5.93 6.36
CA MET A 113 -16.11 4.84 6.35
C MET A 113 -16.75 3.49 5.97
N MET A 114 -17.95 3.19 6.49
CA MET A 114 -18.70 1.99 6.13
C MET A 114 -19.20 2.00 4.69
N ARG A 115 -19.62 3.16 4.17
CA ARG A 115 -20.03 3.30 2.77
C ARG A 115 -18.87 3.06 1.82
N ILE A 116 -17.74 3.73 2.04
CA ILE A 116 -16.50 3.49 1.28
C ILE A 116 -16.10 2.02 1.37
N ASN A 117 -16.26 1.41 2.55
CA ASN A 117 -16.00 0.00 2.72
C ASN A 117 -16.83 -0.88 1.78
N THR A 118 -18.13 -0.61 1.63
CA THR A 118 -18.97 -1.31 0.64
C THR A 118 -18.46 -1.15 -0.80
N GLU A 119 -18.00 0.04 -1.19
CA GLU A 119 -17.49 0.27 -2.54
C GLU A 119 -16.22 -0.56 -2.83
N PHE A 120 -15.33 -0.69 -1.85
CA PHE A 120 -14.15 -1.55 -1.98
C PHE A 120 -14.52 -3.03 -2.09
N MET A 121 -15.59 -3.44 -1.39
CA MET A 121 -16.09 -4.80 -1.51
C MET A 121 -16.58 -5.09 -2.91
N LYS A 122 -17.28 -4.14 -3.52
CA LYS A 122 -17.72 -4.24 -4.91
C LYS A 122 -16.54 -4.35 -5.88
N ALA A 123 -15.46 -3.62 -5.66
CA ALA A 123 -14.25 -3.75 -6.48
C ALA A 123 -13.59 -5.14 -6.30
N GLY A 124 -13.46 -5.61 -5.07
CA GLY A 124 -12.78 -6.87 -4.81
C GLY A 124 -13.55 -8.12 -5.26
N ILE A 125 -14.89 -8.12 -5.21
CA ILE A 125 -15.69 -9.22 -5.82
C ILE A 125 -15.57 -9.25 -7.35
N ARG A 126 -15.16 -8.15 -7.98
CA ARG A 126 -14.85 -8.07 -9.41
C ARG A 126 -13.43 -8.54 -9.74
N GLY A 127 -12.66 -9.01 -8.75
CA GLY A 127 -11.30 -9.48 -8.94
C GLY A 127 -10.26 -8.36 -9.07
N ILE A 128 -10.57 -7.16 -8.55
CA ILE A 128 -9.66 -6.02 -8.54
C ILE A 128 -8.80 -6.05 -7.27
N SER A 129 -7.49 -5.91 -7.43
CA SER A 129 -6.53 -5.68 -6.34
C SER A 129 -6.42 -4.19 -6.07
N LEU A 130 -6.75 -3.76 -4.85
CA LEU A 130 -6.61 -2.37 -4.42
C LEU A 130 -5.50 -2.25 -3.39
N LEU A 131 -4.48 -1.43 -3.68
CA LEU A 131 -3.33 -1.22 -2.83
C LEU A 131 -3.33 0.21 -2.31
N PHE A 132 -3.13 0.37 -1.00
CA PHE A 132 -3.11 1.68 -0.34
C PHE A 132 -1.78 1.89 0.38
N ALA A 133 -1.24 3.10 0.23
CA ALA A 133 -0.15 3.60 1.06
C ALA A 133 -0.56 3.56 2.55
N SER A 134 0.31 3.08 3.42
CA SER A 134 0.00 2.99 4.85
C SER A 134 0.04 4.34 5.58
N GLY A 135 0.68 5.34 4.97
CA GLY A 135 0.89 6.69 5.52
C GLY A 135 2.34 6.91 5.93
N ASP A 136 2.69 8.18 6.17
CA ASP A 136 4.09 8.62 6.33
C ASP A 136 4.36 9.20 7.72
N SER A 137 3.56 8.82 8.72
CA SER A 137 3.61 9.35 10.09
C SER A 137 3.75 8.27 11.16
N GLY A 138 4.27 7.09 10.80
CA GLY A 138 4.43 5.98 11.74
C GLY A 138 3.11 5.49 12.33
N ALA A 139 3.07 5.34 13.66
CA ALA A 139 1.83 5.04 14.37
C ALA A 139 0.86 6.24 14.45
N GLY A 140 1.30 7.43 14.02
CA GLY A 140 0.57 8.68 14.17
C GLY A 140 0.47 9.11 15.64
N CYS A 141 -0.08 10.31 15.86
CA CYS A 141 -0.38 10.78 17.20
C CYS A 141 -1.69 11.56 17.24
N ARG A 142 -2.57 11.16 18.15
CA ARG A 142 -3.85 11.83 18.44
C ARG A 142 -3.79 12.40 19.85
N HIS A 143 -3.96 13.72 19.94
CA HIS A 143 -4.02 14.43 21.23
C HIS A 143 -5.48 14.48 21.72
N LEU A 144 -5.79 13.73 22.78
CA LEU A 144 -7.12 13.62 23.37
C LEU A 144 -7.34 14.57 24.57
N GLY A 145 -6.28 15.22 25.05
CA GLY A 145 -6.31 16.14 26.19
C GLY A 145 -4.90 16.53 26.62
N LYS A 146 -4.76 17.23 27.75
CA LYS A 146 -3.47 17.79 28.21
C LYS A 146 -2.35 16.76 28.40
N GLU A 147 -2.68 15.48 28.65
CA GLU A 147 -1.70 14.41 28.88
C GLU A 147 -2.20 13.04 28.39
N GLN A 148 -3.26 13.02 27.56
CA GLN A 148 -3.82 11.79 27.02
C GLN A 148 -3.59 11.75 25.52
N ASN A 149 -2.73 10.86 25.09
CA ASN A 149 -2.45 10.62 23.68
C ASN A 149 -2.80 9.18 23.31
N SER A 150 -3.06 8.96 22.03
CA SER A 150 -3.15 7.63 21.44
C SER A 150 -2.49 7.63 20.08
N PHE A 151 -2.16 6.46 19.57
CA PHE A 151 -1.83 6.32 18.16
C PHE A 151 -3.05 6.63 17.29
N ARG A 152 -2.76 7.00 16.04
CA ARG A 152 -3.74 7.57 15.12
C ARG A 152 -3.68 6.81 13.81
N PRO A 153 -4.48 5.73 13.67
CA PRO A 153 -4.52 4.97 12.43
C PRO A 153 -5.10 5.81 11.28
N SER A 154 -4.64 5.53 10.06
CA SER A 154 -5.05 6.19 8.82
C SER A 154 -6.09 5.36 8.06
N PHE A 155 -7.06 6.01 7.43
CA PHE A 155 -8.04 5.40 6.53
C PHE A 155 -7.75 5.82 5.09
N PRO A 156 -7.82 4.96 4.06
CA PRO A 156 -8.31 3.58 4.07
C PRO A 156 -7.33 2.48 4.52
N ALA A 157 -6.11 2.80 4.94
CA ALA A 157 -5.08 1.82 5.31
C ALA A 157 -5.49 0.89 6.48
N SER A 158 -6.13 1.42 7.51
CA SER A 158 -6.59 0.71 8.71
C SER A 158 -7.85 -0.14 8.52
N LYS A 159 -8.36 -0.24 7.30
CA LYS A 159 -9.72 -0.69 7.04
C LYS A 159 -9.92 -2.22 7.02
N VAL A 160 -10.96 -2.72 7.71
CA VAL A 160 -11.55 -4.08 7.55
C VAL A 160 -13.07 -4.15 7.79
N ASN A 161 -13.76 -5.13 7.21
CA ASN A 161 -15.21 -5.31 7.33
C ASN A 161 -15.76 -5.65 8.73
N TYR A 162 -17.06 -5.35 8.91
CA TYR A 162 -17.87 -5.67 10.09
C TYR A 162 -18.75 -6.92 9.84
N HIS A 163 -18.99 -7.73 10.87
CA HIS A 163 -19.75 -8.98 10.80
C HIS A 163 -21.13 -8.84 11.44
N LEU A 164 -22.19 -9.13 10.68
CA LEU A 164 -23.32 -9.92 11.17
C LEU A 164 -23.91 -10.65 9.95
N PHE A 165 -23.71 -11.97 9.92
CA PHE A 165 -24.05 -12.91 8.84
C PHE A 165 -23.06 -12.94 7.65
N ILE A 166 -22.21 -13.98 7.68
CA ILE A 166 -21.56 -14.73 6.59
C ILE A 166 -21.13 -13.91 5.34
N TYR A 167 -19.80 -13.82 5.13
CA TYR A 167 -19.09 -13.39 3.89
C TYR A 167 -18.86 -11.90 3.59
N TYR A 168 -18.31 -11.12 4.51
CA TYR A 168 -17.74 -9.81 4.14
C TYR A 168 -16.27 -9.73 4.54
N ASN A 169 -15.40 -10.13 3.61
CA ASN A 169 -13.95 -10.01 3.73
C ASN A 169 -13.52 -8.56 3.46
N PRO A 170 -12.36 -8.10 3.93
CA PRO A 170 -11.80 -6.80 3.56
C PRO A 170 -11.29 -6.84 2.12
N TYR A 171 -10.95 -5.69 1.54
CA TYR A 171 -10.67 -5.62 0.10
C TYR A 171 -9.58 -4.62 -0.27
N VAL A 172 -8.67 -4.33 0.68
CA VAL A 172 -7.48 -3.52 0.41
C VAL A 172 -6.24 -4.23 0.94
N THR A 173 -5.14 -4.10 0.21
CA THR A 173 -3.80 -4.48 0.65
C THR A 173 -3.04 -3.22 0.99
N THR A 174 -2.63 -3.08 2.24
CA THR A 174 -1.92 -1.89 2.72
C THR A 174 -0.42 -2.10 2.63
N VAL A 175 0.29 -1.13 2.05
CA VAL A 175 1.73 -1.20 1.77
C VAL A 175 2.48 -0.19 2.64
N GLY A 176 3.35 -0.70 3.51
CA GLY A 176 4.28 0.06 4.34
C GLY A 176 5.56 0.46 3.62
N GLY A 177 6.50 0.97 4.39
CA GLY A 177 7.75 1.56 3.93
C GLY A 177 9.01 0.92 4.54
N THR A 178 10.00 0.68 3.69
CA THR A 178 11.34 0.25 4.09
C THR A 178 12.42 1.16 3.51
N SER A 179 13.61 1.06 4.08
CA SER A 179 14.81 1.74 3.60
C SER A 179 15.98 0.77 3.63
N PHE A 180 17.04 1.04 2.86
CA PHE A 180 18.28 0.29 3.02
C PHE A 180 19.02 0.73 4.28
N LYS A 181 19.54 -0.23 5.04
CA LYS A 181 20.38 0.05 6.22
C LYS A 181 21.62 0.88 5.85
N ASN A 182 22.17 0.62 4.67
CA ASN A 182 23.18 1.47 4.05
C ASN A 182 22.54 2.18 2.84
N PRO A 183 22.38 3.51 2.86
CA PRO A 183 21.66 4.24 1.81
C PRO A 183 22.34 4.18 0.43
N TYR A 184 23.62 3.79 0.37
CA TYR A 184 24.38 3.69 -0.87
C TYR A 184 24.53 2.26 -1.40
N LYS A 185 23.90 1.27 -0.76
CA LYS A 185 24.02 -0.14 -1.16
C LYS A 185 22.67 -0.86 -1.11
N VAL A 186 22.29 -1.48 -2.22
CA VAL A 186 21.17 -2.44 -2.29
C VAL A 186 21.54 -3.67 -1.48
N THR A 187 21.16 -3.67 -0.20
CA THR A 187 21.54 -4.69 0.78
C THR A 187 20.37 -5.01 1.69
N TYR A 188 20.56 -4.92 3.01
CA TYR A 188 19.57 -5.28 4.01
C TYR A 188 18.55 -4.15 4.17
N GLU A 189 17.27 -4.48 4.02
CA GLU A 189 16.17 -3.56 4.27
C GLU A 189 15.84 -3.50 5.76
N VAL A 190 15.55 -2.29 6.23
CA VAL A 190 15.08 -1.98 7.58
C VAL A 190 13.83 -1.14 7.48
N THR A 191 13.07 -1.05 8.56
CA THR A 191 11.93 -0.13 8.62
C THR A 191 12.37 1.28 8.26
N ASP A 192 11.64 1.90 7.32
CA ASP A 192 11.70 3.33 7.15
C ASP A 192 10.87 3.98 8.26
N TYR A 193 11.43 5.01 8.90
CA TYR A 193 10.78 5.62 10.06
C TYR A 193 9.44 6.23 9.68
N ILE A 194 9.20 6.67 8.45
CA ILE A 194 7.88 7.22 8.12
C ILE A 194 6.78 6.15 8.00
N SER A 195 7.13 4.86 7.88
CA SER A 195 6.18 3.78 7.57
C SER A 195 4.96 3.75 8.49
N GLY A 196 3.81 4.06 7.92
CA GLY A 196 2.52 4.05 8.61
C GLY A 196 2.12 2.66 9.03
N GLY A 197 1.57 2.53 10.24
CA GLY A 197 1.19 1.22 10.76
C GLY A 197 0.53 1.30 12.13
N GLY A 198 -0.23 0.27 12.48
CA GLY A 198 -0.92 0.24 13.76
C GLY A 198 -2.22 -0.53 13.68
N PHE A 199 -3.17 -0.17 14.55
CA PHE A 199 -4.43 -0.88 14.74
C PHE A 199 -5.62 0.08 14.63
N SER A 200 -6.62 -0.31 13.84
CA SER A 200 -7.87 0.43 13.68
C SER A 200 -8.65 0.57 14.98
N ASN A 201 -9.29 1.72 15.18
CA ASN A 201 -10.26 1.95 16.24
C ASN A 201 -11.71 1.66 15.79
N VAL A 202 -11.95 1.53 14.50
CA VAL A 202 -13.30 1.38 13.90
C VAL A 202 -13.55 -0.05 13.42
N PHE A 203 -12.57 -0.65 12.78
CA PHE A 203 -12.71 -1.90 12.04
C PHE A 203 -12.14 -3.07 12.81
N LYS A 204 -12.94 -4.11 13.00
CA LYS A 204 -12.52 -5.33 13.70
C LYS A 204 -11.41 -6.04 12.93
N MET A 205 -10.53 -6.71 13.67
CA MET A 205 -9.53 -7.62 13.10
C MET A 205 -10.19 -8.72 12.23
N PRO A 206 -9.73 -8.92 10.98
CA PRO A 206 -10.20 -9.99 10.12
C PRO A 206 -9.60 -11.33 10.52
N ASP A 207 -10.35 -12.41 10.30
CA ASP A 207 -9.94 -13.76 10.71
C ASP A 207 -8.60 -14.20 10.11
N TYR A 208 -8.27 -13.79 8.87
CA TYR A 208 -7.02 -14.18 8.22
C TYR A 208 -5.76 -13.64 8.92
N GLN A 209 -5.86 -12.57 9.71
CA GLN A 209 -4.69 -11.96 10.36
C GLN A 209 -4.58 -12.24 11.86
N VAL A 210 -5.60 -12.85 12.47
CA VAL A 210 -5.64 -13.12 13.92
C VAL A 210 -4.37 -13.83 14.38
N SER A 211 -4.00 -14.94 13.71
CA SER A 211 -2.79 -15.70 14.07
C SER A 211 -1.50 -14.90 13.93
N ALA A 212 -1.43 -13.98 12.97
CA ALA A 212 -0.24 -13.16 12.73
C ALA A 212 -0.09 -12.09 13.82
N VAL A 213 -1.19 -11.39 14.12
CA VAL A 213 -1.24 -10.35 15.16
C VAL A 213 -1.01 -10.94 16.55
N GLU A 214 -1.61 -12.09 16.88
CA GLU A 214 -1.34 -12.77 18.15
C GLU A 214 0.13 -13.18 18.27
N GLY A 215 0.75 -13.62 17.17
CA GLY A 215 2.18 -13.91 17.11
C GLY A 215 3.02 -12.68 17.44
N TYR A 216 2.75 -11.55 16.79
CA TYR A 216 3.41 -10.27 17.06
C TYR A 216 3.29 -9.86 18.53
N LEU A 217 2.06 -9.77 19.04
CA LEU A 217 1.79 -9.32 20.41
C LEU A 217 2.50 -10.17 21.47
N LYS A 218 2.66 -11.48 21.22
CA LYS A 218 3.44 -12.39 22.07
C LYS A 218 4.94 -12.14 21.95
N THR A 219 5.47 -12.01 20.74
CA THR A 219 6.90 -11.84 20.46
C THR A 219 7.45 -10.55 21.05
N VAL A 220 6.70 -9.45 20.97
CA VAL A 220 7.16 -8.12 21.40
C VAL A 220 6.55 -7.64 22.71
N ALA A 221 5.94 -8.52 23.51
CA ALA A 221 5.17 -8.13 24.71
C ALA A 221 5.88 -7.12 25.64
N ALA A 222 7.21 -7.24 25.80
CA ALA A 222 8.02 -6.34 26.64
C ALA A 222 8.37 -4.99 25.99
N LYS A 223 8.14 -4.83 24.69
CA LYS A 223 8.43 -3.64 23.88
C LYS A 223 7.16 -2.97 23.35
N LEU A 224 5.98 -3.51 23.65
CA LEU A 224 4.72 -2.92 23.23
C LEU A 224 4.52 -1.56 23.91
N PRO A 225 4.02 -0.55 23.17
CA PRO A 225 3.53 0.68 23.77
C PRO A 225 2.43 0.40 24.81
N PRO A 226 2.11 1.36 25.71
CA PRO A 226 1.03 1.16 26.66
C PRO A 226 -0.29 0.86 25.93
N GLN A 227 -1.08 -0.09 26.44
CA GLN A 227 -2.32 -0.54 25.78
C GLN A 227 -3.32 0.59 25.52
N SER A 228 -3.24 1.71 26.25
CA SER A 228 -4.06 2.90 26.02
C SER A 228 -3.81 3.59 24.68
N TYR A 229 -2.67 3.31 24.03
CA TYR A 229 -2.30 3.94 22.76
C TYR A 229 -2.93 3.28 21.54
N TYR A 230 -3.44 2.04 21.65
CA TYR A 230 -3.91 1.29 20.48
C TYR A 230 -4.99 0.26 20.80
N ASN A 231 -5.75 -0.15 19.79
CA ASN A 231 -6.85 -1.11 19.92
C ASN A 231 -6.47 -2.49 19.37
N VAL A 232 -6.11 -3.43 20.26
CA VAL A 232 -5.76 -4.82 19.86
C VAL A 232 -6.89 -5.59 19.18
N SER A 233 -8.15 -5.14 19.29
CA SER A 233 -9.28 -5.80 18.61
C SER A 233 -9.46 -5.34 17.16
N GLY A 234 -8.74 -4.29 16.76
CA GLY A 234 -8.86 -3.69 15.44
C GLY A 234 -8.05 -4.39 14.36
N ARG A 235 -8.35 -4.11 13.08
CA ARG A 235 -7.42 -4.48 12.01
C ARG A 235 -6.10 -3.77 12.23
N ALA A 236 -5.06 -4.59 12.34
CA ALA A 236 -3.67 -4.21 12.35
C ALA A 236 -3.08 -4.18 10.92
N TYR A 237 -2.24 -3.20 10.59
CA TYR A 237 -1.64 -2.95 9.26
C TYR A 237 -0.20 -2.41 9.38
N PRO A 238 0.63 -2.42 8.31
CA PRO A 238 0.34 -2.81 6.93
C PRO A 238 0.27 -4.34 6.71
N ASP A 239 -0.05 -4.76 5.48
CA ASP A 239 -0.07 -6.18 5.10
C ASP A 239 1.29 -6.63 4.53
N MET A 240 1.99 -5.73 3.85
CA MET A 240 3.34 -5.90 3.29
C MET A 240 4.02 -4.53 3.18
N ALA A 241 5.27 -4.48 2.73
CA ALA A 241 6.01 -3.23 2.53
C ALA A 241 6.85 -3.28 1.25
N ALA A 242 7.37 -2.12 0.86
CA ALA A 242 8.47 -2.00 -0.09
C ALA A 242 9.26 -0.72 0.22
N LEU A 243 10.36 -0.49 -0.50
CA LEU A 243 11.16 0.71 -0.32
C LEU A 243 10.29 1.97 -0.43
N SER A 244 10.50 2.90 0.50
CA SER A 244 9.78 4.18 0.59
C SER A 244 10.72 5.37 0.71
N ASP A 245 12.03 5.16 0.57
CA ASP A 245 13.04 6.18 0.86
C ASP A 245 13.99 6.41 -0.34
N ASN A 246 14.34 7.67 -0.58
CA ASN A 246 15.35 8.12 -1.56
C ASN A 246 15.05 7.77 -3.03
N TYR A 247 13.82 7.96 -3.47
CA TYR A 247 13.41 7.79 -4.85
C TYR A 247 13.86 8.99 -5.71
N TRP A 248 14.13 8.71 -6.98
CA TRP A 248 14.32 9.72 -8.02
C TRP A 248 13.05 9.79 -8.84
N VAL A 249 12.58 11.00 -9.13
CA VAL A 249 11.44 11.22 -10.03
C VAL A 249 11.81 12.23 -11.09
N VAL A 250 11.06 12.30 -12.20
CA VAL A 250 11.16 13.43 -13.12
C VAL A 250 9.87 14.25 -13.05
N ILE A 251 10.00 15.52 -12.67
CA ILE A 251 8.87 16.45 -12.59
C ILE A 251 9.23 17.69 -13.40
N ASN A 252 8.37 18.07 -14.35
CA ASN A 252 8.61 19.20 -15.24
C ASN A 252 9.98 19.12 -15.95
N ARG A 253 10.33 17.91 -16.43
CA ARG A 253 11.62 17.60 -17.08
C ARG A 253 12.86 17.83 -16.22
N VAL A 254 12.71 17.76 -14.90
CA VAL A 254 13.82 17.88 -13.95
C VAL A 254 13.90 16.62 -13.10
N PRO A 255 15.05 15.92 -13.06
CA PRO A 255 15.24 14.82 -12.14
C PRO A 255 15.36 15.35 -10.70
N VAL A 256 14.46 14.90 -9.83
CA VAL A 256 14.37 15.29 -8.42
C VAL A 256 14.71 14.07 -7.55
N PRO A 257 15.82 14.11 -6.79
CA PRO A 257 16.14 13.08 -5.80
C PRO A 257 15.39 13.27 -4.48
N TRP A 258 15.57 12.32 -3.57
CA TRP A 258 15.12 12.40 -2.17
C TRP A 258 13.61 12.41 -1.99
N VAL A 259 12.86 11.88 -2.96
CA VAL A 259 11.43 11.66 -2.80
C VAL A 259 11.24 10.43 -1.91
N SER A 260 10.50 10.59 -0.82
CA SER A 260 10.22 9.52 0.14
C SER A 260 8.74 9.53 0.51
N GLY A 261 8.22 8.37 0.89
CA GLY A 261 6.81 8.16 1.19
C GLY A 261 6.35 6.75 0.87
N THR A 262 5.36 6.25 1.59
CA THR A 262 4.64 5.01 1.25
C THR A 262 3.83 5.14 -0.06
N SER A 263 3.66 6.38 -0.52
CA SER A 263 3.29 6.71 -1.92
C SER A 263 4.23 6.08 -2.95
N ALA A 264 5.53 5.93 -2.63
CA ALA A 264 6.51 5.30 -3.53
C ALA A 264 6.49 3.77 -3.45
N SER A 265 6.28 3.20 -2.26
CA SER A 265 6.28 1.75 -2.04
C SER A 265 5.04 1.07 -2.65
N THR A 266 3.89 1.74 -2.59
CA THR A 266 2.60 1.24 -3.10
C THR A 266 2.60 0.91 -4.61
N PRO A 267 2.98 1.84 -5.52
CA PRO A 267 3.07 1.56 -6.96
C PRO A 267 4.14 0.53 -7.29
N VAL A 268 5.25 0.48 -6.54
CA VAL A 268 6.27 -0.56 -6.69
C VAL A 268 5.68 -1.95 -6.51
N VAL A 269 4.95 -2.18 -5.42
CA VAL A 269 4.26 -3.45 -5.17
C VAL A 269 3.16 -3.70 -6.21
N GLY A 270 2.37 -2.69 -6.56
CA GLY A 270 1.30 -2.81 -7.53
C GLY A 270 1.79 -3.25 -8.92
N GLY A 271 2.90 -2.69 -9.39
CA GLY A 271 3.51 -3.11 -10.65
C GLY A 271 3.98 -4.58 -10.61
N MET A 272 4.61 -5.01 -9.51
CA MET A 272 4.99 -6.41 -9.32
C MET A 272 3.78 -7.35 -9.35
N LEU A 273 2.68 -7.00 -8.68
CA LEU A 273 1.44 -7.79 -8.71
C LEU A 273 0.79 -7.81 -10.10
N SER A 274 0.95 -6.74 -10.87
CA SER A 274 0.48 -6.67 -12.26
C SER A 274 1.26 -7.63 -13.15
N LEU A 275 2.57 -7.80 -12.94
CA LEU A 275 3.35 -8.84 -13.62
C LEU A 275 2.96 -10.26 -13.15
N VAL A 276 2.64 -10.45 -11.87
CA VAL A 276 2.07 -11.74 -11.41
C VAL A 276 0.74 -12.02 -12.11
N ASN A 277 -0.14 -11.03 -12.25
CA ASN A 277 -1.38 -11.16 -13.02
C ASN A 277 -1.10 -11.47 -14.50
N ASP A 278 -0.06 -10.90 -15.09
CA ASP A 278 0.36 -11.21 -16.47
C ASP A 278 0.62 -12.71 -16.63
N HIS A 279 1.47 -13.27 -15.78
CA HIS A 279 1.79 -14.70 -15.79
C HIS A 279 0.57 -15.58 -15.49
N ARG A 280 -0.35 -15.14 -14.62
CA ARG A 280 -1.59 -15.86 -14.34
C ARG A 280 -2.50 -15.89 -15.55
N LEU A 281 -2.72 -14.74 -16.20
CA LEU A 281 -3.57 -14.61 -17.38
C LEU A 281 -3.02 -15.41 -18.57
N LEU A 282 -1.71 -15.40 -18.79
CA LEU A 282 -1.06 -16.23 -19.83
C LEU A 282 -1.24 -17.74 -19.60
N LYS A 283 -1.48 -18.15 -18.35
CA LYS A 283 -1.80 -19.54 -17.98
C LYS A 283 -3.30 -19.82 -17.91
N GLY A 284 -4.15 -18.88 -18.30
CA GLY A 284 -5.62 -19.01 -18.20
C GLY A 284 -6.16 -18.99 -16.77
N LEU A 285 -5.36 -18.53 -15.80
CA LEU A 285 -5.78 -18.37 -14.41
C LEU A 285 -6.45 -17.01 -14.20
N PRO A 286 -7.40 -16.89 -13.25
CA PRO A 286 -7.96 -15.60 -12.88
C PRO A 286 -6.88 -14.70 -12.24
N THR A 287 -7.09 -13.39 -12.30
CA THR A 287 -6.26 -12.41 -11.59
C THR A 287 -6.29 -12.64 -10.07
N LEU A 288 -5.36 -12.02 -9.36
CA LEU A 288 -5.23 -12.18 -7.90
C LEU A 288 -6.45 -11.65 -7.14
N GLY A 289 -7.02 -10.52 -7.58
CA GLY A 289 -8.07 -9.82 -6.87
C GLY A 289 -7.65 -9.47 -5.44
N PHE A 290 -8.49 -9.80 -4.47
CA PHE A 290 -8.17 -9.51 -3.07
C PHE A 290 -7.06 -10.42 -2.53
N LEU A 291 -5.87 -9.85 -2.30
CA LEU A 291 -4.64 -10.58 -2.02
C LEU A 291 -4.50 -11.07 -0.57
N ASN A 292 -4.98 -10.32 0.43
CA ASN A 292 -4.57 -10.55 1.83
C ASN A 292 -4.82 -11.98 2.34
N PRO A 293 -5.97 -12.65 2.10
CA PRO A 293 -6.19 -13.99 2.62
C PRO A 293 -5.18 -14.99 2.08
N ARG A 294 -4.72 -14.80 0.85
CA ARG A 294 -3.65 -15.61 0.26
C ARG A 294 -2.29 -15.23 0.83
N LEU A 295 -2.00 -13.93 0.94
CA LEU A 295 -0.77 -13.41 1.53
C LEU A 295 -0.54 -13.94 2.96
N TYR A 296 -1.55 -13.86 3.82
CA TYR A 296 -1.46 -14.32 5.21
C TYR A 296 -1.35 -15.85 5.33
N LYS A 297 -1.83 -16.61 4.34
CA LYS A 297 -1.59 -18.05 4.25
C LYS A 297 -0.12 -18.39 3.92
N LEU A 298 0.58 -17.52 3.20
CA LEU A 298 2.01 -17.70 2.91
C LEU A 298 2.87 -17.55 4.17
N LYS A 299 2.38 -16.85 5.21
CA LYS A 299 3.10 -16.61 6.47
C LYS A 299 4.51 -16.06 6.25
N GLY A 300 4.63 -15.05 5.38
CA GLY A 300 5.91 -14.43 5.02
C GLY A 300 6.75 -15.22 4.01
N GLN A 301 6.33 -16.42 3.59
CA GLN A 301 7.00 -17.10 2.48
C GLN A 301 6.97 -16.22 1.23
N ALA A 302 8.11 -16.15 0.55
CA ALA A 302 8.35 -15.29 -0.61
C ALA A 302 8.49 -13.78 -0.34
N LEU A 303 8.52 -13.38 0.92
CA LEU A 303 8.83 -12.01 1.34
C LEU A 303 10.13 -11.99 2.13
N PHE A 304 10.81 -10.84 2.11
CA PHE A 304 11.93 -10.55 2.98
C PHE A 304 11.39 -9.95 4.29
N ASP A 305 11.64 -10.65 5.39
CA ASP A 305 11.19 -10.27 6.74
C ASP A 305 12.06 -9.13 7.31
N VAL A 306 11.42 -8.00 7.60
CA VAL A 306 12.07 -6.79 8.10
C VAL A 306 11.91 -6.76 9.61
N THR A 307 13.03 -6.86 10.35
CA THR A 307 12.98 -7.11 11.80
C THR A 307 13.64 -6.03 12.65
N GLU A 308 14.10 -4.95 12.00
CA GLU A 308 14.86 -3.89 12.66
C GLU A 308 14.13 -2.53 12.59
N ARG A 309 14.42 -1.72 13.62
CA ARG A 309 13.91 -0.36 13.87
C ARG A 309 12.43 -0.32 14.27
N LEU A 310 12.00 0.90 14.58
CA LEU A 310 10.68 1.24 15.08
C LEU A 310 10.08 2.37 14.25
N SER A 311 8.76 2.37 14.15
CA SER A 311 8.00 3.52 13.67
C SER A 311 7.98 4.62 14.74
N PRO A 312 7.83 5.90 14.38
CA PRO A 312 7.61 7.00 15.28
C PRO A 312 6.18 6.94 15.83
N GLY A 313 6.02 7.55 17.00
CA GLY A 313 4.74 7.73 17.67
C GLY A 313 4.66 9.11 18.29
N CYS A 314 3.82 9.25 19.30
CA CYS A 314 3.65 10.51 20.02
C CYS A 314 4.94 10.97 20.71
N LEU A 315 5.32 12.24 20.50
CA LEU A 315 6.39 12.88 21.26
C LEU A 315 5.86 13.28 22.65
N ASP A 316 5.75 12.31 23.54
CA ASP A 316 5.32 12.48 24.94
C ASP A 316 6.18 11.64 25.90
N GLU A 317 5.91 11.77 27.20
CA GLU A 317 6.68 11.07 28.25
C GLU A 317 6.46 9.56 28.26
N GLN A 318 5.32 9.06 27.76
CA GLN A 318 4.93 7.66 27.86
C GLN A 318 5.56 6.81 26.77
N VAL A 319 5.60 7.31 25.54
CA VAL A 319 6.15 6.57 24.38
C VAL A 319 7.38 7.21 23.76
N GLN A 320 7.76 8.43 24.18
CA GLN A 320 9.05 9.06 23.83
C GLN A 320 9.33 9.13 22.32
N GLY A 321 8.30 9.41 21.52
CA GLY A 321 8.39 9.45 20.06
C GLY A 321 8.42 8.08 19.38
N GLN A 322 8.25 6.98 20.12
CA GLN A 322 8.27 5.62 19.59
C GLN A 322 6.85 5.10 19.37
N GLY A 323 6.65 4.45 18.23
CA GLY A 323 5.45 3.71 17.86
C GLY A 323 5.65 2.22 18.05
N PHE A 324 5.18 1.43 17.09
CA PHE A 324 5.42 -0.01 17.05
C PHE A 324 6.84 -0.33 16.54
N CYS A 325 7.38 -1.47 16.96
CA CYS A 325 8.65 -1.98 16.45
C CYS A 325 8.45 -3.11 15.44
N ALA A 326 9.36 -3.17 14.46
CA ALA A 326 9.48 -4.32 13.57
C ALA A 326 10.03 -5.53 14.33
N ALA A 327 9.61 -6.73 13.94
CA ALA A 327 9.93 -7.96 14.65
C ALA A 327 9.85 -9.16 13.70
N PRO A 328 10.50 -10.30 14.01
CA PRO A 328 10.37 -11.49 13.17
C PRO A 328 8.91 -11.88 12.93
N SER A 329 8.60 -12.27 11.68
CA SER A 329 7.24 -12.52 11.17
C SER A 329 6.45 -11.23 10.90
N TRP A 330 5.12 -11.30 10.89
CA TRP A 330 4.28 -10.13 10.67
C TRP A 330 4.43 -9.11 11.81
N ASP A 331 4.52 -7.82 11.46
CA ASP A 331 4.46 -6.70 12.40
C ASP A 331 3.61 -5.52 11.87
N PRO A 332 3.11 -4.62 12.74
CA PRO A 332 2.30 -3.46 12.36
C PRO A 332 3.17 -2.27 11.89
N VAL A 333 4.30 -2.53 11.23
CA VAL A 333 5.16 -1.49 10.66
C VAL A 333 5.51 -1.81 9.21
N THR A 334 5.83 -3.07 8.90
CA THR A 334 6.19 -3.56 7.57
C THR A 334 5.34 -4.75 7.11
N GLY A 335 4.39 -5.18 7.93
CA GLY A 335 3.50 -6.29 7.61
C GLY A 335 4.29 -7.59 7.54
N TRP A 336 4.09 -8.37 6.48
CA TRP A 336 4.91 -9.56 6.23
C TRP A 336 6.28 -9.26 5.59
N GLY A 337 6.62 -7.99 5.36
CA GLY A 337 7.88 -7.57 4.77
C GLY A 337 7.80 -7.29 3.26
N THR A 338 8.96 -7.33 2.58
CA THR A 338 9.10 -6.83 1.20
C THR A 338 9.11 -7.94 0.15
N PRO A 339 8.57 -7.70 -1.07
CA PRO A 339 8.42 -8.75 -2.07
C PRO A 339 9.75 -9.20 -2.68
N ASN A 340 10.09 -10.48 -2.51
CA ASN A 340 11.09 -11.15 -3.34
C ASN A 340 10.40 -11.67 -4.60
N TYR A 341 10.43 -10.88 -5.68
CA TYR A 341 9.56 -11.09 -6.85
C TYR A 341 9.57 -12.52 -7.43
N PRO A 342 10.72 -13.18 -7.72
CA PRO A 342 10.70 -14.56 -8.22
C PRO A 342 10.02 -15.56 -7.28
N ALA A 343 10.26 -15.43 -5.97
CA ALA A 343 9.61 -16.28 -4.98
C ALA A 343 8.11 -15.96 -4.89
N LEU A 344 7.75 -14.68 -4.96
CA LEU A 344 6.37 -14.21 -4.83
C LEU A 344 5.55 -14.69 -6.02
N LEU A 345 6.10 -14.56 -7.23
CA LEU A 345 5.52 -15.09 -8.45
C LEU A 345 5.27 -16.59 -8.33
N ALA A 346 6.27 -17.37 -7.89
CA ALA A 346 6.11 -18.81 -7.72
C ALA A 346 4.99 -19.15 -6.72
N ALA A 347 4.97 -18.51 -5.56
CA ALA A 347 3.96 -18.73 -4.52
C ALA A 347 2.55 -18.32 -4.96
N LEU A 348 2.42 -17.28 -5.79
CA LEU A 348 1.15 -16.76 -6.29
C LEU A 348 0.69 -17.40 -7.61
N LEU A 349 1.50 -18.31 -8.18
CA LEU A 349 1.10 -19.16 -9.31
C LEU A 349 0.55 -20.52 -8.85
N SER A 350 1.00 -21.06 -7.72
CA SER A 350 0.48 -22.31 -7.15
C SER A 350 -0.88 -22.09 -6.48
N GLU A 351 -1.91 -22.86 -6.86
CA GLU A 351 -3.32 -22.70 -6.45
C GLU A 351 -3.55 -22.40 -4.97
#